data_AF-A0A538H4U5-F1
#
_entry.id   AF-A0A538H4U5-F1
#
_cell.length_a   1.000
_cell.length_b   1.000
_cell.length_c   1.000
_cell.angle_alpha   90.00
_cell.angle_beta   90.00
_cell.angle_gamma   90.00
#
_symmetry.space_group_name_H-M   'P 1'
#
loop_
_entity.id
_entity.type
_entity.pdbx_description
1 polymer ?
#
loop_
_entity_poly.entity_id
_entity_poly.type
_entity_poly.pdbx_seq_one_letter_code
_entity_poly.pdbx_strand_id
1 'polypeptide(L)' 'MLTLDEWLIRLRASCKREQGQTMAEYGVVLAVITVASVAVFTALSGGVQGAVDRVIGFFPG' A
#
# COMPACT_ATOMS: atom_id res chain seq x y z
N MET A 1 12.62 -16.78 9.71
CA MET A 1 12.56 -15.33 9.40
C MET A 1 11.10 -14.90 9.52
N LEU A 2 10.78 -14.04 10.50
CA LEU A 2 9.43 -13.60 10.86
C LEU A 2 9.35 -12.08 10.66
N THR A 3 8.72 -11.62 9.59
CA THR A 3 8.60 -10.16 9.33
C THR A 3 7.32 -9.70 8.65
N LEU A 4 6.54 -10.55 7.95
CA LEU A 4 5.33 -10.10 7.23
C LEU A 4 4.10 -10.99 7.49
N ASP A 5 4.28 -12.32 7.52
CA ASP A 5 3.19 -13.27 7.79
C ASP A 5 2.58 -13.09 9.19
N GLU A 6 3.42 -12.85 10.19
CA GLU A 6 2.97 -12.68 11.58
C GLU A 6 2.18 -11.38 11.77
N TRP A 7 2.57 -10.32 11.05
CA TRP A 7 1.83 -9.07 11.00
C TRP A 7 0.45 -9.24 10.36
N LEU A 8 0.38 -10.02 9.28
CA LEU A 8 -0.86 -10.28 8.56
C LEU A 8 -1.84 -11.13 9.37
N ILE A 9 -1.33 -12.14 10.08
CA ILE A 9 -2.14 -13.05 10.91
C ILE A 9 -2.69 -12.31 12.14
N ARG A 10 -1.92 -11.43 12.78
CA ARG A 10 -2.39 -10.60 13.89
C ARG A 10 -3.45 -9.59 13.45
N LEU A 11 -3.29 -9.00 12.26
CA LEU A 11 -4.29 -8.11 11.68
C LEU A 11 -5.61 -8.85 11.42
N ARG A 12 -5.56 -10.08 10.88
CA ARG A 12 -6.75 -10.92 10.68
C ARG A 12 -7.39 -11.39 12.00
N ALA A 13 -6.59 -11.73 13.01
CA ALA A 13 -7.08 -12.21 14.29
C ALA A 13 -7.86 -11.12 15.06
N SER A 14 -7.44 -9.85 14.95
CA SER A 14 -8.14 -8.70 15.54
C SER A 14 -9.48 -8.37 14.88
N CYS A 15 -9.73 -8.86 13.66
CA CYS A 15 -10.97 -8.64 12.93
C CYS A 15 -12.13 -9.53 13.42
N LYS A 16 -11.85 -10.50 14.31
CA LYS A 16 -12.84 -11.48 14.80
C LYS A 16 -13.23 -11.20 16.25
N ARG A 17 -13.86 -10.05 16.52
CA ARG A 17 -14.63 -9.83 17.76
C ARG A 17 -15.86 -8.96 17.50
N GLU A 18 -17.01 -9.63 17.61
CA GLU A 18 -18.41 -9.20 17.62
C GLU A 18 -18.76 -7.77 18.11
N GLN A 19 -19.84 -7.22 17.52
CA GLN A 19 -20.73 -6.09 17.93
C GLN A 19 -20.57 -4.69 17.28
N GLY A 20 -19.79 -4.54 16.20
CA GLY A 20 -19.61 -3.26 15.45
C GLY A 20 -19.81 -3.35 13.93
N GLN A 21 -20.82 -4.12 13.49
CA GLN A 21 -21.08 -4.60 12.12
C GLN A 21 -21.27 -3.52 11.02
N THR A 22 -21.07 -2.23 11.30
CA THR A 22 -21.12 -1.14 10.30
C THR A 22 -19.99 -0.10 10.42
N MET A 23 -18.98 -0.29 11.27
CA MET A 23 -17.79 0.58 11.36
C MET A 23 -16.48 -0.19 11.18
N ALA A 24 -16.45 -1.46 11.58
CA ALA A 24 -15.30 -2.33 11.32
C ALA A 24 -15.15 -2.64 9.82
N GLU A 25 -16.25 -2.84 9.10
CA GLU A 25 -16.23 -3.16 7.67
C GLU A 25 -15.66 -2.00 6.83
N TYR A 26 -16.11 -0.75 7.09
CA TYR A 26 -15.53 0.43 6.43
C TYR A 26 -14.07 0.67 6.83
N GLY A 27 -13.68 0.38 8.08
CA GLY A 27 -12.28 0.48 8.51
C GLY A 27 -11.35 -0.46 7.76
N VAL A 28 -11.79 -1.70 7.51
CA VAL A 28 -11.02 -2.68 6.73
C VAL A 28 -10.92 -2.26 5.27
N VAL A 29 -12.03 -1.83 4.65
CA VAL A 29 -12.02 -1.36 3.26
C VAL A 29 -11.14 -0.13 3.10
N LEU A 30 -11.23 0.83 4.02
CA LEU A 30 -10.37 2.01 4.03
C LEU A 30 -8.90 1.62 4.18
N ALA A 31 -8.57 0.70 5.09
CA ALA A 31 -7.20 0.21 5.26
C ALA A 31 -6.66 -0.44 3.97
N VAL A 32 -7.46 -1.28 3.30
CA VAL A 32 -7.08 -1.89 2.01
C VAL A 32 -6.87 -0.84 0.94
N ILE A 33 -7.78 0.14 0.80
CA ILE A 33 -7.66 1.23 -0.18
C ILE A 33 -6.43 2.09 0.12
N THR A 34 -6.13 2.35 1.40
CA THR A 34 -4.98 3.15 1.80
C THR A 34 -3.67 2.46 1.39
N VAL A 35 -3.54 1.16 1.69
CA VAL A 35 -2.37 0.36 1.28
C VAL A 35 -2.24 0.31 -0.24
N ALA A 36 -3.35 0.07 -0.95
CA ALA A 36 -3.36 0.06 -2.42
C ALA A 36 -2.94 1.41 -3.02
N SER A 37 -3.44 2.52 -2.45
CA SER A 37 -3.12 3.87 -2.91
C SER A 37 -1.64 4.17 -2.74
N VAL A 38 -1.06 3.85 -1.57
CA VAL A 38 0.38 4.00 -1.33
C VAL A 38 1.18 3.20 -2.36
N ALA A 39 0.82 1.93 -2.61
CA ALA A 39 1.51 1.10 -3.59
C ALA A 39 1.46 1.70 -5.02
N VAL A 40 0.29 2.20 -5.45
CA VAL A 40 0.14 2.85 -6.75
C VAL A 40 0.99 4.11 -6.84
N PHE A 41 0.98 4.97 -5.81
CA PHE A 41 1.79 6.20 -5.83
C PHE A 41 3.29 5.90 -5.82
N THR A 42 3.74 4.88 -5.09
CA THR A 42 5.14 4.44 -5.11
C THR A 42 5.54 3.93 -6.49
N ALA A 43 4.72 3.08 -7.12
CA ALA A 43 4.97 2.59 -8.47
C ALA A 43 4.99 3.72 -9.52
N LEU A 44 4.04 4.65 -9.42
CA LEU A 44 3.96 5.82 -10.28
C LEU A 44 5.20 6.70 -10.13
N SER A 45 5.66 6.95 -8.90
CA SER A 45 6.86 7.73 -8.63
C SER A 45 8.10 7.13 -9.30
N GLY A 46 8.29 5.81 -9.21
CA GLY A 46 9.39 5.13 -9.90
C GLY A 46 9.28 5.23 -11.43
N GLY A 47 8.07 5.10 -11.99
CA GLY A 47 7.83 5.28 -13.43
C GLY A 47 8.15 6.71 -13.91
N VAL A 48 7.76 7.72 -13.13
CA VAL A 48 8.06 9.13 -13.43
C VAL A 48 9.56 9.41 -13.37
N GLN A 49 10.24 8.94 -12.33
CA GLN A 49 11.70 9.07 -12.21
C GLN A 49 12.42 8.48 -13.42
N GLY A 50 12.08 7.25 -13.81
CA GLY A 50 12.67 6.62 -14.99
C GLY A 50 12.39 7.36 -16.30
N ALA A 51 11.22 8.00 -16.43
CA ALA A 51 10.92 8.85 -17.58
C ALA A 51 11.78 10.12 -17.59
N VAL A 52 11.96 10.77 -16.44
CA VAL A 52 12.82 11.95 -16.29
C VAL A 52 14.28 11.60 -16.57
N ASP A 53 14.80 10.51 -16.04
CA ASP A 53 16.18 10.06 -16.27
C ASP A 53 16.47 9.81 -17.76
N ARG A 54 15.49 9.29 -18.51
CA ARG A 54 15.62 9.15 -19.98
C ARG A 54 15.75 10.50 -20.66
N VAL A 55 14.94 11.50 -20.26
CA VAL A 55 15.02 12.86 -20.82
C VAL A 55 16.36 13.50 -20.48
N ILE A 56 16.85 13.34 -19.26
CA ILE A 56 18.18 13.81 -18.85
C ILE A 56 19.27 13.16 -19.70
N GLY A 57 19.18 11.86 -19.96
CA GLY A 57 20.12 11.15 -20.83
C GLY A 57 20.17 11.66 -22.28
N PHE A 58 19.12 12.32 -22.77
CA PHE A 58 19.11 12.98 -24.08
C PHE A 58 19.72 14.38 -24.07
N PHE A 59 20.05 14.94 -22.90
CA PHE A 59 20.71 16.22 -22.77
C PHE A 59 22.20 15.99 -22.39
N PRO A 60 23.08 15.70 -23.37
CA PRO A 60 24.50 15.68 -23.14
C PRO A 60 24.98 17.12 -22.96
N GLY A 61 25.07 17.54 -21.70
CA GLY A 61 25.87 18.68 -21.27
C GLY A 61 27.22 18.19 -20.76
#